data_AF-A0A7C4X699-F1
#
_entry.id   AF-A0A7C4X699-F1
#
_cell.length_a   1.000
_cell.length_b   1.000
_cell.length_c   1.000
_cell.angle_alpha   90.00
_cell.angle_beta   90.00
_cell.angle_gamma   90.00
#
_symmetry.space_group_name_H-M   'P 1'
#
loop_
_entity.id
_entity.type
_entity.pdbx_description
1 polymer ?
#
loop_
_entity_poly.entity_id
_entity_poly.type
_entity_poly.pdbx_seq_one_letter_code
_entity_poly.pdbx_strand_id
1 'polypeptide(L)'
;MKSKKMNVLILYEDDVQDLVSFAQHVKAQAGSEYSIKIRSASEMAVSELLAAQVLLLGVKDIKSPHWHEFKRIMGGINLAGRSAGYFLLKNNSELVQLLAPTDITLETKYFSTPNAVFDWLKTVKPFTA
;
A
#
# COMPACT_ATOMS: atom_id res chain seq x y z
N MET A 1 7.19 25.41 11.44
CA MET A 1 6.17 24.45 10.94
C MET A 1 6.77 23.05 10.94
N LYS A 2 6.26 22.11 11.74
CA LYS A 2 6.66 20.70 11.60
C LYS A 2 6.10 20.20 10.27
N SER A 3 6.96 19.73 9.36
CA SER A 3 6.51 19.03 8.15
C SER A 3 5.60 17.88 8.57
N LYS A 4 4.38 17.83 8.04
CA LYS A 4 3.43 16.76 8.36
C LYS A 4 3.97 15.46 7.75
N LYS A 5 4.21 14.45 8.58
CA LYS A 5 4.69 13.14 8.13
C LYS A 5 3.73 12.53 7.11
N MET A 6 4.26 11.87 6.09
CA MET A 6 3.46 11.13 5.12
C MET A 6 2.98 9.81 5.73
N ASN A 7 1.68 9.60 5.80
CA ASN A 7 1.07 8.37 6.30
C ASN A 7 1.10 7.28 5.23
N VAL A 8 1.85 6.21 5.48
CA VAL A 8 1.95 5.04 4.60
C VAL A 8 1.31 3.85 5.30
N LEU A 9 0.34 3.22 4.65
CA LEU A 9 -0.20 1.93 5.06
C LEU A 9 0.38 0.85 4.15
N ILE A 10 1.06 -0.12 4.74
CA ILE A 10 1.51 -1.33 4.05
C ILE A 10 0.56 -2.45 4.42
N LEU A 11 -0.12 -3.02 3.42
CA LEU A 11 -0.90 -4.25 3.54
C LEU A 11 -0.14 -5.38 2.85
N TYR A 12 -0.11 -6.54 3.47
CA TYR A 12 0.47 -7.74 2.85
C TYR A 12 -0.47 -8.94 2.98
N GLU A 13 -0.36 -9.87 2.03
CA GLU A 13 -1.09 -11.14 2.10
C GLU A 13 -0.62 -11.97 3.30
N ASP A 14 -1.58 -12.39 4.12
CA ASP A 14 -1.34 -13.25 5.29
C ASP A 14 -0.54 -14.51 4.93
N ASP A 15 0.19 -15.04 5.92
CA ASP A 15 0.97 -16.28 5.82
C ASP A 15 2.08 -16.32 4.75
N VAL A 16 2.43 -15.17 4.13
CA VAL A 16 3.54 -15.07 3.18
C VAL A 16 4.74 -14.34 3.80
N GLN A 17 5.69 -15.10 4.34
CA GLN A 17 6.84 -14.58 5.09
C GLN A 17 7.69 -13.55 4.32
N ASP A 18 7.90 -13.74 3.02
CA ASP A 18 8.68 -12.81 2.19
C ASP A 18 8.04 -11.42 2.16
N LEU A 19 6.71 -11.34 2.16
CA LEU A 19 5.99 -10.06 2.15
C LEU A 19 6.10 -9.35 3.50
N VAL A 20 6.01 -10.11 4.60
CA VAL A 20 6.21 -9.60 5.97
C VAL A 20 7.62 -9.01 6.09
N SER A 21 8.64 -9.78 5.70
CA SER A 21 10.04 -9.36 5.75
C SER A 21 10.29 -8.12 4.90
N PHE A 22 9.72 -8.03 3.69
CA PHE A 22 9.82 -6.84 2.86
C PHE A 22 9.18 -5.61 3.53
N ALA A 23 7.95 -5.74 4.05
CA ALA A 23 7.24 -4.67 4.73
C ALA A 23 8.01 -4.16 5.96
N GLN A 24 8.55 -5.07 6.77
CA GLN A 24 9.33 -4.70 7.96
C GLN A 24 10.63 -3.99 7.59
N HIS A 25 11.31 -4.38 6.50
CA HIS A 25 12.48 -3.65 6.02
C HIS A 25 12.13 -2.22 5.58
N VAL A 26 11.02 -2.03 4.86
CA VAL A 26 10.51 -0.70 4.51
C VAL A 26 10.21 0.12 5.78
N LYS A 27 9.65 -0.48 6.83
CA LYS A 27 9.41 0.25 8.08
C LYS A 27 10.69 0.58 8.85
N ALA A 28 11.64 -0.35 8.90
CA ALA A 28 12.90 -0.18 9.63
C ALA A 28 13.80 0.91 9.03
N GLN A 29 13.75 1.10 7.71
CA GLN A 29 14.52 2.10 6.99
C GLN A 29 13.78 3.44 6.85
N ALA A 30 12.54 3.53 7.30
CA ALA A 30 11.73 4.73 7.15
C ALA A 30 12.31 5.90 7.95
N GLY A 31 12.59 6.99 7.24
CA GLY A 31 12.98 8.26 7.86
C GLY A 31 11.85 8.90 8.67
N SER A 32 12.19 9.95 9.40
CA SER A 32 11.26 10.67 10.28
C SER A 32 10.09 11.34 9.54
N GLU A 33 10.20 11.52 8.23
CA GLU A 33 9.22 12.08 7.33
C GLU A 33 8.06 11.13 7.00
N TYR A 34 8.16 9.84 7.33
CA TYR A 34 7.10 8.85 7.10
C TYR A 34 6.50 8.36 8.42
N SER A 35 5.21 8.05 8.40
CA SER A 35 4.52 7.29 9.44
C SER A 35 4.02 5.98 8.81
N ILE A 36 4.73 4.88 9.06
CA ILE A 36 4.44 3.59 8.43
C ILE A 36 3.66 2.68 9.38
N LYS A 37 2.48 2.29 8.93
CA LYS A 37 1.68 1.21 9.53
C LYS A 37 1.77 -0.03 8.66
N ILE A 38 1.82 -1.19 9.31
CA ILE A 38 1.88 -2.50 8.66
C ILE A 38 0.72 -3.33 9.19
N ARG A 39 -0.04 -3.97 8.29
CA ARG A 39 -1.10 -4.95 8.59
C ARG A 39 -1.03 -6.10 7.60
N SER A 40 -1.47 -7.28 8.05
CA SER A 40 -1.90 -8.29 7.08
C SER A 40 -3.23 -7.86 6.43
N ALA A 41 -3.57 -8.48 5.30
CA ALA A 41 -4.80 -8.18 4.58
C ALA A 41 -6.05 -8.47 5.45
N SER A 42 -6.01 -9.55 6.24
CA SER A 42 -7.12 -9.93 7.13
C SER A 42 -7.30 -9.00 8.34
N GLU A 43 -6.25 -8.34 8.81
CA GLU A 43 -6.28 -7.40 9.95
C GLU A 43 -6.49 -5.94 9.54
N MET A 44 -6.78 -5.70 8.26
CA MET A 44 -6.94 -4.36 7.74
C MET A 44 -8.13 -3.63 8.38
N ALA A 45 -7.91 -2.37 8.78
CA ALA A 45 -8.97 -1.47 9.22
C ALA A 45 -9.28 -0.38 8.18
N VAL A 46 -10.57 -0.13 7.91
CA VAL A 46 -11.03 0.93 6.99
C VAL A 46 -10.53 2.31 7.41
N SER A 47 -10.46 2.58 8.71
CA SER A 47 -9.94 3.86 9.23
C SER A 47 -8.47 4.08 8.88
N GLU A 48 -7.68 3.01 8.78
CA GLU A 48 -6.27 3.09 8.39
C GLU A 48 -6.12 3.30 6.88
N LEU A 49 -6.98 2.67 6.06
CA LEU A 49 -7.08 2.94 4.62
C LEU A 49 -7.38 4.43 4.35
N LEU A 50 -8.40 4.98 5.01
CA LEU A 50 -8.83 6.36 4.79
C LEU A 50 -7.78 7.38 5.28
N ALA A 51 -7.06 7.05 6.36
CA ALA A 51 -6.01 7.89 6.91
C ALA A 51 -4.68 7.82 6.14
N ALA A 52 -4.49 6.80 5.30
CA ALA A 52 -3.31 6.63 4.48
C ALA A 52 -3.28 7.65 3.33
N GLN A 53 -2.10 8.21 3.08
CA GLN A 53 -1.81 8.99 1.87
C GLN A 53 -1.19 8.09 0.80
N VAL A 54 -0.48 7.04 1.25
CA VAL A 54 0.08 6.00 0.39
C VAL A 54 -0.36 4.63 0.88
N LEU A 55 -0.83 3.80 -0.05
CA LEU A 55 -1.12 2.38 0.15
C LEU A 55 -0.05 1.54 -0.56
N LEU A 56 0.69 0.71 0.17
CA LEU A 56 1.67 -0.21 -0.40
C LEU A 56 1.19 -1.64 -0.24
N LEU A 57 1.03 -2.37 -1.34
CA LEU A 57 0.42 -3.70 -1.37
C LEU A 57 1.46 -4.78 -1.66
N GLY A 58 1.73 -5.62 -0.68
CA GLY A 58 2.47 -6.86 -0.86
C GLY A 58 1.51 -7.96 -1.25
N VAL A 59 1.55 -8.43 -2.50
CA VAL A 59 0.55 -9.37 -3.01
C VAL A 59 1.27 -10.57 -3.62
N LYS A 60 0.93 -11.78 -3.15
CA LYS A 60 1.39 -13.04 -3.76
C LYS A 60 0.37 -13.54 -4.77
N ASP A 61 -0.90 -13.58 -4.36
CA ASP A 61 -2.07 -13.93 -5.15
C ASP A 61 -3.29 -13.10 -4.70
N ILE A 62 -3.72 -12.14 -5.53
CA ILE A 62 -4.88 -11.28 -5.22
C ILE A 62 -6.21 -12.07 -5.16
N LYS A 63 -6.24 -13.30 -5.68
CA LYS A 63 -7.41 -14.19 -5.59
C LYS A 63 -7.51 -14.87 -4.23
N SER A 64 -6.43 -14.89 -3.45
CA SER A 64 -6.40 -15.45 -2.10
C SER A 64 -7.57 -14.94 -1.23
N PRO A 65 -8.16 -15.80 -0.38
CA PRO A 65 -9.27 -15.42 0.49
C PRO A 65 -8.88 -14.34 1.51
N HIS A 66 -7.60 -14.18 1.83
CA HIS A 66 -7.10 -13.12 2.71
C HIS A 66 -7.45 -11.72 2.19
N TRP A 67 -7.59 -11.55 0.88
CA TRP A 67 -7.99 -10.28 0.26
C TRP A 67 -9.50 -10.07 0.17
N HIS A 68 -10.35 -10.98 0.68
CA HIS A 68 -11.80 -10.90 0.50
C HIS A 68 -12.38 -9.57 1.00
N GLU A 69 -12.05 -9.18 2.22
CA GLU A 69 -12.57 -7.96 2.83
C GLU A 69 -12.01 -6.70 2.17
N PHE A 70 -10.71 -6.71 1.83
CA PHE A 70 -10.09 -5.66 1.02
C PHE A 70 -10.84 -5.46 -0.29
N LYS A 71 -11.09 -6.54 -1.04
CA LYS A 71 -11.83 -6.49 -2.32
C LYS A 71 -13.23 -5.92 -2.15
N ARG A 72 -13.95 -6.36 -1.11
CA ARG A 72 -15.29 -5.86 -0.78
C ARG A 72 -15.29 -4.35 -0.54
N ILE A 73 -14.30 -3.84 0.20
CA ILE A 73 -14.19 -2.41 0.53
C ILE A 73 -13.80 -1.58 -0.69
N MET A 74 -12.85 -2.05 -1.51
CA MET A 74 -12.40 -1.32 -2.71
C MET A 74 -13.54 -1.03 -3.69
N GLY A 75 -14.60 -1.85 -3.72
CA GLY A 75 -15.78 -1.63 -4.55
C GLY A 75 -16.68 -0.45 -4.13
N GLY A 76 -16.45 0.18 -2.98
CA GLY A 76 -17.31 1.27 -2.46
C GLY A 76 -16.57 2.40 -1.76
N ILE A 77 -15.25 2.46 -1.88
CA ILE A 77 -14.40 3.46 -1.21
C ILE A 77 -13.83 4.46 -2.21
N ASN A 78 -13.82 5.74 -1.85
CA ASN A 78 -13.13 6.77 -2.60
C ASN A 78 -11.77 7.05 -1.95
N LEU A 79 -10.70 6.83 -2.71
CA LEU A 79 -9.31 7.05 -2.35
C LEU A 79 -8.64 8.10 -3.26
N ALA A 80 -9.42 8.96 -3.92
CA ALA A 80 -8.95 10.05 -4.76
C ALA A 80 -7.83 10.85 -4.10
N GLY A 81 -6.81 11.19 -4.92
CA GLY A 81 -5.64 11.95 -4.50
C GLY A 81 -4.59 11.15 -3.71
N ARG A 82 -4.87 9.89 -3.33
CA ARG A 82 -3.88 8.99 -2.70
C ARG A 82 -3.09 8.23 -3.76
N SER A 83 -1.93 7.72 -3.36
CA SER A 83 -1.09 6.89 -4.22
C SER A 83 -1.09 5.43 -3.75
N ALA A 84 -1.06 4.49 -4.68
CA ALA A 84 -0.88 3.07 -4.42
C ALA A 84 0.39 2.58 -5.10
N GLY A 85 1.07 1.61 -4.49
CA GLY A 85 2.18 0.87 -5.09
C GLY A 85 2.11 -0.60 -4.69
N TYR A 86 2.88 -1.44 -5.37
CA TYR A 86 2.88 -2.88 -5.07
C TYR A 86 4.29 -3.49 -5.15
N PHE A 87 4.54 -4.50 -4.33
CA PHE A 87 5.81 -5.20 -4.28
C PHE A 87 5.64 -6.71 -4.38
N LEU A 88 6.64 -7.38 -4.95
CA LEU A 88 6.71 -8.84 -5.10
C LEU A 88 5.54 -9.52 -5.86
N LEU A 89 4.66 -8.74 -6.50
CA LEU A 89 3.63 -9.19 -7.45
C LEU A 89 4.15 -9.15 -8.90
N LYS A 90 4.16 -10.31 -9.57
CA LYS A 90 4.67 -10.43 -10.96
C LYS A 90 3.70 -9.91 -12.03
N ASN A 91 2.40 -10.01 -11.79
CA ASN A 91 1.35 -9.56 -12.72
C ASN A 91 0.34 -8.73 -11.94
N ASN A 92 0.20 -7.46 -12.32
CA ASN A 92 -0.63 -6.47 -11.64
C ASN A 92 -2.00 -6.25 -12.30
N SER A 93 -2.35 -6.93 -13.39
CA SER A 93 -3.58 -6.68 -14.15
C SER A 93 -4.86 -6.72 -13.28
N GLU A 94 -4.97 -7.74 -12.43
CA GLU A 94 -6.10 -7.88 -11.51
C GLU A 94 -6.09 -6.83 -10.40
N LEU A 95 -4.90 -6.43 -9.94
CA LEU A 95 -4.76 -5.35 -8.97
C LEU A 95 -5.19 -4.00 -9.56
N VAL A 96 -4.82 -3.74 -10.82
CA VAL A 96 -5.25 -2.54 -11.55
C VAL A 96 -6.78 -2.50 -11.66
N GLN A 97 -7.40 -3.61 -12.06
CA GLN A 97 -8.87 -3.71 -12.15
C GLN A 97 -9.56 -3.48 -10.81
N LEU A 98 -8.99 -4.04 -9.73
CA LEU A 98 -9.54 -3.91 -8.39
C LEU A 98 -9.49 -2.46 -7.86
N LEU A 99 -8.42 -1.72 -8.17
CA LEU A 99 -8.22 -0.36 -7.69
C LEU A 99 -8.87 0.71 -8.58
N ALA A 100 -9.20 0.37 -9.84
CA ALA A 100 -9.84 1.28 -10.80
C ALA A 100 -11.05 2.07 -10.27
N PRO A 101 -12.01 1.48 -9.50
CA PRO A 101 -13.17 2.24 -9.01
C PRO A 101 -12.87 3.19 -7.84
N THR A 102 -11.65 3.20 -7.30
CA THR A 102 -11.32 3.96 -6.07
C THR A 102 -10.73 5.35 -6.31
N ASP A 103 -10.45 5.73 -7.56
CA ASP A 103 -9.72 6.95 -7.94
C ASP A 103 -8.30 7.07 -7.34
N ILE A 104 -7.73 5.99 -6.81
CA ILE A 104 -6.34 5.96 -6.33
C ILE A 104 -5.36 5.97 -7.53
N THR A 105 -4.26 6.72 -7.40
CA THR A 105 -3.20 6.70 -8.41
C THR A 105 -2.27 5.52 -8.17
N LEU A 106 -2.33 4.49 -9.02
CA LEU A 106 -1.47 3.32 -8.92
C LEU A 106 -0.13 3.52 -9.64
N GLU A 107 0.97 3.37 -8.92
CA GLU A 107 2.31 3.20 -9.47
C GLU A 107 2.42 1.83 -10.12
N THR A 108 2.65 1.81 -11.44
CA THR A 108 2.72 0.58 -12.22
C THR A 108 4.08 -0.11 -12.16
N LYS A 109 5.11 0.54 -11.60
CA LYS A 109 6.42 -0.06 -11.40
C LYS A 109 6.39 -1.19 -10.37
N TYR A 110 7.02 -2.30 -10.73
CA TYR A 110 7.26 -3.42 -9.81
C TYR A 110 8.36 -3.07 -8.79
N PHE A 111 8.05 -3.12 -7.50
CA PHE A 111 9.06 -2.99 -6.44
C PHE A 111 9.62 -4.36 -6.03
N SER A 112 10.89 -4.58 -6.35
CA SER A 112 11.65 -5.77 -5.95
C SER A 112 12.56 -5.53 -4.74
N THR A 113 12.79 -4.27 -4.36
CA THR A 113 13.66 -3.88 -3.24
C THR A 113 13.02 -2.78 -2.39
N PRO A 114 13.27 -2.74 -1.07
CA PRO A 114 12.81 -1.65 -0.21
C PRO A 114 13.29 -0.26 -0.66
N ASN A 115 14.54 -0.13 -1.13
CA ASN A 115 15.08 1.14 -1.61
C ASN A 115 14.27 1.73 -2.78
N ALA A 116 13.82 0.90 -3.71
CA ALA A 116 12.99 1.34 -4.82
C ALA A 116 11.63 1.92 -4.36
N VAL A 117 11.09 1.42 -3.25
CA VAL A 117 9.88 1.99 -2.63
C VAL A 117 10.18 3.41 -2.12
N PHE A 118 11.29 3.62 -1.43
CA PHE A 118 11.64 4.94 -0.91
C PHE A 118 11.92 5.97 -2.00
N ASP A 119 12.59 5.57 -3.06
CA ASP A 119 12.84 6.47 -4.19
C ASP A 119 11.52 6.92 -4.84
N TRP A 120 10.53 6.03 -4.89
CA TRP A 120 9.18 6.40 -5.30
C TRP A 120 8.46 7.27 -4.27
N LEU A 121 8.51 6.95 -2.97
CA LEU A 121 7.87 7.75 -1.92
C LEU A 121 8.32 9.23 -1.94
N LYS A 122 9.59 9.49 -2.29
CA LYS A 122 10.12 10.87 -2.46
C LYS A 122 9.46 11.64 -3.61
N THR A 123 8.88 10.94 -4.59
CA THR A 123 8.17 11.55 -5.73
C THR A 123 6.68 11.73 -5.48
N VAL A 124 6.11 11.03 -4.49
CA VAL A 124 4.70 11.12 -4.15
C VAL A 124 4.42 12.48 -3.50
N LYS A 125 3.48 13.23 -4.07
CA LYS A 125 2.99 14.46 -3.45
C LYS A 125 2.05 14.08 -2.29
N PRO A 126 2.27 14.56 -1.06
CA PRO A 126 1.39 14.24 0.05
C PRO A 126 -0.04 14.72 -0.24
N PHE A 127 -1.00 13.79 -0.14
CA PHE A 127 -2.42 14.13 -0.21
C PHE A 127 -2.81 15.03 0.97
N THR A 128 -3.34 16.22 0.69
CA THR A 128 -3.98 17.10 1.68
C THR A 128 -5.47 17.06 1.44
N ALA A 129 -6.21 16.39 2.33
CA ALA A 129 -7.67 16.41 2.36
C ALA A 129 -8.20 17.84 2.59
#